data_AF-A0A420Z8U0-F1
#
_entry.id   AF-A0A420Z8U0-F1
#
_cell.length_a   1.000
_cell.length_b   1.000
_cell.length_c   1.000
_cell.angle_alpha   90.00
_cell.angle_beta   90.00
_cell.angle_gamma   90.00
#
_symmetry.space_group_name_H-M   'P 1'
#
loop_
_entity.id
_entity.type
_entity.pdbx_description
1 polymer ?
#
loop_
_entity_poly.entity_id
_entity_poly.type
_entity_poly.pdbx_seq_one_letter_code
_entity_poly.pdbx_strand_id
1 'polypeptide(L)'
;MATPFKLTDGIEREGIPAASTLYRLAGTVTVDGNGAKRRIIAYHRETGDYVGSVMAQSDGSWEISGIPQYGSGNVMVIAQDTETSGYNSGVRDFVTPVLII
;
A
#
# COMPACT_ATOMS: atom_id res chain seq x y z
N MET A 1 -23.60 -11.96 -35.88
CA MET A 1 -24.49 -12.95 -35.24
C MET A 1 -23.84 -13.41 -33.96
N ALA A 2 -24.39 -13.00 -32.81
CA ALA A 2 -24.17 -13.60 -31.51
C ALA A 2 -25.57 -13.81 -30.90
N THR A 3 -25.84 -15.00 -30.38
CA THR A 3 -27.17 -15.42 -29.92
C THR A 3 -27.52 -14.70 -28.61
N PRO A 4 -28.74 -14.14 -28.45
CA PRO A 4 -29.13 -13.53 -27.18
C PRO A 4 -29.53 -14.61 -26.17
N PHE A 5 -29.01 -14.54 -24.95
CA PHE A 5 -29.45 -15.37 -23.84
C PHE A 5 -30.73 -14.76 -23.23
N LYS A 6 -31.78 -15.57 -23.05
CA LYS A 6 -33.03 -15.15 -22.37
C LYS A 6 -32.89 -15.33 -20.86
N LEU A 7 -33.09 -14.26 -20.10
CA LEU A 7 -33.31 -14.29 -18.65
C LEU A 7 -34.82 -14.18 -18.40
N THR A 8 -35.41 -15.18 -17.75
CA THR A 8 -36.87 -15.27 -17.51
C THR A 8 -37.37 -14.59 -16.25
N ASP A 9 -36.49 -13.99 -15.45
CA ASP A 9 -36.90 -13.39 -14.18
C ASP A 9 -36.61 -11.88 -14.27
N GLY A 10 -37.69 -11.10 -14.44
CA GLY A 10 -37.70 -9.66 -14.73
C GLY A 10 -37.17 -8.75 -13.62
N ILE A 11 -35.97 -9.02 -13.13
CA ILE A 11 -35.16 -8.07 -12.36
C ILE A 11 -33.96 -7.76 -13.26
N GLU A 12 -33.96 -6.57 -13.86
CA GLU A 12 -32.76 -6.00 -14.48
C GLU A 12 -31.71 -5.82 -13.39
N ARG A 13 -30.90 -6.86 -13.15
CA ARG A 13 -29.68 -6.72 -12.36
C ARG A 13 -28.65 -6.08 -13.27
N GLU A 14 -28.60 -4.75 -13.17
CA GLU A 14 -27.50 -3.92 -13.63
C GLU A 14 -26.18 -4.68 -13.46
N GLY A 15 -25.41 -4.79 -14.55
CA GLY A 15 -24.36 -5.79 -14.71
C GLY A 15 -23.41 -5.87 -13.52
N ILE A 16 -23.22 -7.07 -12.98
CA ILE A 16 -22.13 -7.34 -12.05
C ILE A 16 -20.84 -7.06 -12.84
N PRO A 17 -20.04 -6.03 -12.48
CA PRO A 17 -18.79 -5.78 -13.16
C PRO A 17 -17.94 -7.05 -13.05
N ALA A 18 -17.29 -7.45 -14.14
CA ALA A 18 -16.32 -8.53 -14.16
C ALA A 18 -15.44 -8.40 -12.90
N ALA A 19 -15.41 -9.45 -12.07
CA ALA A 19 -14.79 -9.45 -10.75
C ALA A 19 -13.52 -8.58 -10.78
N SER A 20 -13.54 -7.44 -10.07
CA SER A 20 -12.41 -6.52 -10.03
C SER A 20 -11.19 -7.34 -9.65
N THR A 21 -10.27 -7.56 -10.60
CA THR A 21 -9.06 -8.34 -10.31
C THR A 21 -8.25 -7.49 -9.35
N LEU A 22 -8.25 -7.87 -8.08
CA LEU A 22 -7.50 -7.18 -7.05
C LEU A 22 -6.06 -7.67 -7.07
N TYR A 23 -5.12 -6.74 -6.98
CA TYR A 23 -3.68 -7.02 -7.00
C TYR A 23 -3.13 -7.08 -5.57
N ARG A 24 -1.90 -7.55 -5.45
CA ARG A 24 -1.15 -7.58 -4.19
C ARG A 24 0.27 -7.08 -4.34
N LEU A 25 0.79 -6.47 -3.29
CA LEU A 25 2.20 -6.17 -3.07
C LEU A 25 2.70 -7.06 -1.94
N ALA A 26 3.85 -7.69 -2.11
CA ALA A 26 4.46 -8.50 -1.08
C ALA A 26 5.97 -8.37 -1.12
N GLY A 27 6.61 -8.65 0.01
CA GLY A 27 8.06 -8.62 0.13
C GLY A 27 8.53 -9.01 1.52
N THR A 28 9.81 -8.74 1.76
CA THR A 28 10.44 -8.90 3.06
C THR A 28 11.10 -7.59 3.47
N VAL A 29 11.12 -7.30 4.77
CA VAL A 29 11.88 -6.20 5.37
C VAL A 29 12.87 -6.77 6.37
N THR A 30 14.11 -6.32 6.29
CA THR A 30 15.18 -6.77 7.19
C THR A 30 15.91 -5.58 7.83
N VAL A 31 16.41 -5.81 9.04
CA VAL A 31 17.34 -4.93 9.77
C VAL A 31 18.54 -5.79 10.15
N ASP A 32 19.73 -5.39 9.71
CA ASP A 32 20.98 -6.14 9.91
C ASP A 32 20.90 -7.61 9.46
N GLY A 33 20.18 -7.84 8.34
CA GLY A 33 19.98 -9.18 7.76
C GLY A 33 18.91 -10.03 8.45
N ASN A 34 18.31 -9.56 9.55
CA ASN A 34 17.23 -10.26 10.25
C ASN A 34 15.86 -9.69 9.86
N GLY A 35 14.85 -10.57 9.73
CA GLY A 35 13.46 -10.15 9.55
C GLY A 35 13.02 -9.17 10.63
N ALA A 36 12.31 -8.11 10.25
CA ALA A 36 11.96 -7.03 11.17
C ALA A 36 10.47 -6.72 11.14
N LYS A 37 9.86 -6.53 12.32
CA LYS A 37 8.52 -5.97 12.42
C LYS A 37 8.58 -4.47 12.11
N ARG A 38 8.08 -4.09 10.94
CA ARG A 38 8.00 -2.69 10.50
C ARG A 38 6.63 -2.40 9.91
N ARG A 39 6.17 -1.15 10.07
CA ARG A 39 4.96 -0.69 9.38
C ARG A 39 5.33 -0.45 7.93
N ILE A 40 4.75 -1.23 7.04
CA ILE A 40 4.93 -1.08 5.60
C ILE A 40 3.79 -0.22 5.08
N ILE A 41 4.12 0.80 4.31
CA ILE A 41 3.15 1.71 3.69
C ILE A 41 3.47 1.84 2.21
N ALA A 42 2.44 1.70 1.37
CA ALA A 42 2.52 1.89 -0.06
C ALA A 42 1.80 3.17 -0.48
N TYR A 43 2.44 3.91 -1.39
CA TYR A 43 1.92 5.13 -1.99
C TYR A 43 2.04 5.07 -3.51
N HIS A 44 1.14 5.73 -4.22
CA HIS A 44 1.34 6.03 -5.62
C HIS A 44 2.52 7.00 -5.76
N ARG A 45 3.50 6.65 -6.58
CA ARG A 45 4.80 7.32 -6.62
C ARG A 45 4.73 8.78 -7.08
N GLU A 46 3.85 9.06 -8.03
CA GLU A 46 3.76 10.39 -8.66
C GLU A 46 2.85 11.34 -7.89
N THR A 47 1.70 10.83 -7.44
CA THR A 47 0.66 11.65 -6.78
C THR A 47 0.84 11.71 -5.26
N GLY A 48 1.56 10.74 -4.68
CA GLY A 48 1.65 10.59 -3.23
C GLY A 48 0.40 9.96 -2.60
N ASP A 49 -0.57 9.51 -3.40
CA ASP A 49 -1.81 8.93 -2.87
C ASP A 49 -1.54 7.65 -2.09
N TYR A 50 -2.23 7.51 -0.95
CA TYR A 50 -2.15 6.31 -0.14
C TYR A 50 -2.78 5.11 -0.86
N VAL A 51 -2.04 4.00 -0.91
CA VAL A 51 -2.49 2.72 -1.52
C VAL A 51 -2.91 1.73 -0.44
N GLY A 52 -2.13 1.61 0.62
CA GLY A 52 -2.35 0.60 1.66
C GLY A 52 -1.22 0.54 2.68
N SER A 53 -1.46 -0.16 3.78
CA SER A 53 -0.44 -0.41 4.80
C SER A 53 -0.67 -1.73 5.51
N VAL A 54 0.40 -2.32 6.03
CA VAL A 54 0.40 -3.56 6.80
C VAL A 54 1.55 -3.56 7.80
N MET A 55 1.42 -4.31 8.89
CA MET A 55 2.57 -4.62 9.74
C MET A 55 3.28 -5.87 9.22
N ALA A 56 4.58 -5.78 8.97
CA ALA A 56 5.39 -6.95 8.70
C ALA A 56 5.44 -7.89 9.91
N GLN A 57 5.55 -9.19 9.64
CA GLN A 57 5.68 -10.23 10.64
C GLN A 57 7.09 -10.25 11.27
N SER A 58 7.30 -11.08 12.28
CA SER A 58 8.62 -11.21 12.94
C SER A 58 9.71 -11.74 12.03
N ASP A 59 9.36 -12.49 10.98
CA ASP A 59 10.31 -12.93 9.96
C ASP A 59 10.54 -11.87 8.85
N GLY A 60 9.93 -10.70 8.98
CA GLY A 60 10.00 -9.60 8.02
C GLY A 60 9.05 -9.74 6.84
N SER A 61 8.27 -10.82 6.72
CA SER A 61 7.32 -10.99 5.62
C SER A 61 6.14 -10.03 5.73
N TRP A 62 5.65 -9.54 4.59
CA TRP A 62 4.49 -8.65 4.52
C TRP A 62 3.73 -8.78 3.19
N GLU A 63 2.41 -8.52 3.23
CA GLU A 63 1.54 -8.48 2.06
C GLU A 63 0.46 -7.39 2.22
N ILE A 64 0.24 -6.60 1.16
CA ILE A 64 -0.91 -5.70 1.00
C ILE A 64 -1.72 -6.23 -0.17
N SER A 65 -2.93 -6.70 0.08
CA SER A 65 -3.85 -7.24 -0.94
C SER A 65 -5.06 -6.33 -1.13
N GLY A 66 -5.85 -6.57 -2.17
CA GLY A 66 -7.07 -5.81 -2.39
C GLY A 66 -6.87 -4.47 -3.08
N ILE A 67 -5.73 -4.25 -3.74
CA ILE A 67 -5.38 -2.96 -4.33
C ILE A 67 -5.61 -2.93 -5.85
N PRO A 68 -5.78 -1.74 -6.45
CA PRO A 68 -5.81 -1.59 -7.90
C PRO A 68 -4.52 -2.06 -8.58
N GLN A 69 -4.59 -2.31 -9.88
CA GLN A 69 -3.38 -2.51 -10.68
C GLN A 69 -2.64 -1.18 -10.82
N TYR A 70 -1.34 -1.20 -10.57
CA TYR A 70 -0.44 -0.09 -10.90
C TYR A 70 0.56 -0.52 -11.98
N GLY A 71 0.96 0.43 -12.83
CA GLY A 71 2.05 0.23 -13.76
C GLY A 71 3.37 -0.07 -13.04
N SER A 72 4.31 -0.73 -13.73
CA SER A 72 5.63 -0.99 -13.18
C SER A 72 6.30 0.32 -12.75
N GLY A 73 6.79 0.39 -11.51
CA GLY A 73 7.45 1.57 -10.95
C GLY A 73 6.52 2.66 -10.38
N ASN A 74 5.20 2.52 -10.51
CA ASN A 74 4.23 3.53 -10.06
C ASN A 74 3.87 3.44 -8.57
N VAL A 75 4.42 2.47 -7.84
CA VAL A 75 4.23 2.33 -6.39
C VAL A 75 5.57 2.55 -5.68
N MET A 76 5.54 3.42 -4.68
CA MET A 76 6.61 3.60 -3.70
C MET A 76 6.22 2.87 -2.41
N VAL A 77 7.12 2.03 -1.89
CA VAL A 77 6.91 1.30 -0.63
C VAL A 77 7.93 1.77 0.40
N ILE A 78 7.47 2.12 1.59
CA ILE A 78 8.28 2.60 2.70
C ILE A 78 8.09 1.66 3.89
N ALA A 79 9.18 1.27 4.55
CA ALA A 79 9.15 0.59 5.84
C ALA A 79 9.45 1.61 6.95
N GLN A 80 8.48 1.86 7.80
CA GLN A 80 8.61 2.73 8.97
C GLN A 80 8.95 1.90 10.20
N ASP A 81 9.93 2.39 10.95
CA ASP A 81 10.12 1.97 12.31
C ASP A 81 9.02 2.54 13.18
N THR A 82 8.34 1.69 13.93
CA THR A 82 7.30 2.10 14.87
C THR A 82 7.62 1.67 16.29
N GLU A 83 8.75 0.98 16.53
CA GLU A 83 9.16 0.61 17.87
C GLU A 83 9.87 1.78 18.56
N THR A 84 9.33 2.20 19.71
CA THR A 84 9.66 3.41 20.46
C THR A 84 10.96 3.36 21.28
N SER A 85 11.80 2.33 21.15
CA SER A 85 12.99 2.19 22.00
C SER A 85 14.28 2.29 21.20
N GLY A 86 14.74 3.53 21.02
CA GLY A 86 16.05 3.85 20.46
C GLY A 86 15.92 4.64 19.18
N TYR A 87 16.02 5.96 19.27
CA TYR A 87 16.00 6.89 18.15
C TYR A 87 16.77 6.39 16.92
N ASN A 88 16.09 6.22 15.78
CA ASN A 88 16.74 6.01 14.47
C ASN A 88 17.23 7.33 13.86
N SER A 89 16.79 8.44 14.44
CA SER A 89 17.20 9.80 14.12
C SER A 89 17.04 10.67 15.36
N GLY A 90 18.08 11.43 15.69
CA GLY A 90 17.95 12.61 16.55
C GLY A 90 17.54 13.79 15.68
N VAL A 91 16.65 14.66 16.16
CA VAL A 91 16.38 15.95 15.51
C VAL A 91 17.70 16.73 15.49
N ARG A 92 18.29 16.95 14.31
CA ARG A 92 19.50 17.79 14.14
C ARG A 92 19.23 19.17 13.54
N ASP A 93 18.02 19.43 13.07
CA ASP A 93 17.67 20.76 12.58
C ASP A 93 17.20 21.66 13.73
N PHE A 94 18.03 22.64 14.06
CA PHE A 94 17.61 23.81 14.83
C PHE A 94 16.82 24.75 13.91
N VAL A 95 15.54 24.45 13.67
CA VAL A 95 14.66 25.38 12.97
C VAL A 95 14.25 26.48 13.95
N THR A 96 14.89 27.64 13.87
CA THR A 96 14.40 28.84 14.56
C THR A 96 13.46 29.58 13.59
N PRO A 97 12.17 29.75 13.91
CA PRO A 97 11.30 30.56 13.08
C PRO A 97 11.82 32.01 13.04
N VAL A 98 12.10 32.51 11.84
CA VAL A 98 12.42 33.93 11.62
C VAL A 98 11.13 34.63 11.19
N LEU A 99 10.73 35.66 11.93
CA LEU A 99 9.65 36.54 11.54
C LEU A 99 10.09 37.34 10.32
N ILE A 100 9.38 37.20 9.20
CA ILE A 100 9.49 38.16 8.10
C ILE A 100 8.56 39.32 8.46
N ILE A 101 9.16 40.45 8.83
CA ILE A 101 8.50 41.76 8.95
C ILE A 101 8.43 42.43 7.58
#